data_AF-A0A1H0CXS2-F1
#
_entry.id   AF-A0A1H0CXS2-F1
#
_cell.length_a   1.000
_cell.length_b   1.000
_cell.length_c   1.000
_cell.angle_alpha   90.00
_cell.angle_beta   90.00
_cell.angle_gamma   90.00
#
_symmetry.space_group_name_H-M   'P 1'
#
loop_
_entity.id
_entity.type
_entity.pdbx_description
1 polymer ?
#
loop_
_entity_poly.entity_id
_entity_poly.type
_entity_poly.pdbx_seq_one_letter_code
_entity_poly.pdbx_strand_id
1 'polypeptide(L)'
;MRLIIRPNDRYPHLGLDRRPLAIACGEGWLGILHAFFTEADKVMAVGGSFTVLEVMEKKGVLHMHYAIAQIAPDARRAIDDACRLAAARSFHICEVCGRRGRLHTFGDLRKVVCSEHADGELGKGVPFEDPLNAPDPYFPDVDPFIAARPTVTEFDAAPIIEGWLIEEDSEGGRRPWLYGWFFSEPVTRDGEHGHTSPIVQMDDMVPPRWVRTDTRLYRLGMCYPPAEREIRYWAQKLSRRPVPYGERPGGSDDMEAMLAFLRSSGRLRSTKIDRLEQAYREEQGHVNEVGKVRTT
;
A
#
# COMPACT_ATOMS: atom_id res chain seq x y z
N MET A 1 -8.19 -11.34 -6.37
CA MET A 1 -6.97 -11.00 -5.60
C MET A 1 -6.84 -11.98 -4.42
N ARG A 2 -5.83 -12.86 -4.40
CA ARG A 2 -5.52 -13.65 -3.20
C ARG A 2 -4.64 -12.78 -2.31
N LEU A 3 -5.05 -12.56 -1.06
CA LEU A 3 -4.18 -12.02 -0.02
C LEU A 3 -2.88 -12.84 -0.04
N ILE A 4 -1.73 -12.20 -0.30
CA ILE A 4 -0.41 -12.86 -0.43
C ILE A 4 0.04 -13.49 0.91
N ILE A 5 -0.70 -13.22 1.98
CA ILE A 5 -0.61 -13.91 3.27
C ILE A 5 -1.87 -14.79 3.38
N ARG A 6 -1.71 -16.10 3.62
CA ARG A 6 -2.86 -16.93 4.01
C ARG A 6 -3.45 -16.28 5.26
N PRO A 7 -4.71 -15.78 5.23
CA PRO A 7 -5.23 -15.01 6.35
C PRO A 7 -5.17 -15.76 7.68
N ASN A 8 -5.24 -17.10 7.66
CA ASN A 8 -5.08 -17.96 8.83
C ASN A 8 -3.68 -17.93 9.47
N ASP A 9 -2.62 -17.63 8.73
CA ASP A 9 -1.27 -17.54 9.30
C ASP A 9 -1.11 -16.26 10.13
N ARG A 10 -1.90 -15.21 9.81
CA ARG A 10 -1.88 -13.92 10.49
C ARG A 10 -3.00 -13.77 11.53
N TYR A 11 -4.11 -14.46 11.35
CA TYR A 11 -5.29 -14.41 12.21
C TYR A 11 -5.72 -15.83 12.60
N PRO A 12 -4.93 -16.52 13.46
CA PRO A 12 -5.11 -17.94 13.74
C PRO A 12 -6.41 -18.26 14.48
N HIS A 13 -7.03 -17.29 15.16
CA HIS A 13 -8.28 -17.47 15.90
C HIS A 13 -9.52 -17.22 15.03
N LEU A 14 -9.33 -16.73 13.80
CA LEU A 14 -10.42 -16.50 12.87
C LEU A 14 -10.55 -17.69 11.93
N GLY A 15 -11.75 -18.26 11.87
CA GLY A 15 -12.12 -19.25 10.88
C GLY A 15 -12.30 -18.60 9.51
N LEU A 16 -11.20 -18.15 8.91
CA LEU A 16 -11.16 -17.68 7.52
C LEU A 16 -11.08 -18.94 6.66
N ASP A 17 -12.22 -19.62 6.57
CA ASP A 17 -12.39 -20.94 5.98
C ASP A 17 -11.84 -20.99 4.54
N ARG A 18 -11.35 -22.17 4.12
CA ARG A 18 -10.65 -22.38 2.83
C ARG A 18 -11.55 -22.25 1.59
N ARG A 19 -12.81 -21.85 1.76
CA ARG A 19 -13.72 -21.49 0.67
C ARG A 19 -13.29 -20.13 0.11
N PRO A 20 -13.45 -19.86 -1.19
CA PRO A 20 -13.11 -18.55 -1.72
C PRO A 20 -14.02 -17.52 -1.03
N LEU A 21 -13.42 -16.75 -0.13
CA LEU A 21 -14.04 -15.57 0.44
C LEU A 21 -14.45 -14.68 -0.73
N ALA A 22 -15.76 -14.46 -0.90
CA ALA A 22 -16.25 -13.50 -1.86
C ALA A 22 -15.95 -12.11 -1.32
N ILE A 23 -14.74 -11.60 -1.62
CA ILE A 23 -14.35 -10.21 -1.41
C ILE A 23 -14.72 -9.46 -2.69
N ALA A 24 -15.79 -8.67 -2.62
CA ALA A 24 -16.24 -7.79 -3.68
C ALA A 24 -16.11 -6.32 -3.22
N CYS A 25 -14.87 -5.91 -2.93
CA CYS A 25 -14.53 -4.52 -2.61
C CYS A 25 -13.16 -4.15 -3.20
N GLY A 26 -12.90 -2.84 -3.32
CA GLY A 26 -11.63 -2.34 -3.85
C GLY A 26 -10.42 -2.61 -2.93
N GLU A 27 -9.24 -2.75 -3.54
CA GLU A 27 -7.99 -3.09 -2.84
C GLU A 27 -7.57 -2.04 -1.79
N GLY A 28 -7.98 -0.78 -1.97
CA GLY A 28 -7.72 0.30 -1.04
C GLY A 28 -8.31 0.08 0.36
N TRP A 29 -9.32 -0.80 0.50
CA TRP A 29 -9.92 -1.12 1.80
C TRP A 29 -9.23 -2.27 2.54
N LEU A 30 -8.16 -2.85 2.00
CA LEU A 30 -7.39 -3.90 2.66
C LEU A 30 -6.92 -3.50 4.07
N GLY A 31 -6.46 -2.26 4.25
CA GLY A 31 -6.06 -1.76 5.57
C GLY A 31 -7.21 -1.74 6.59
N ILE A 32 -8.44 -1.45 6.14
CA ILE A 32 -9.64 -1.48 7.01
C ILE A 32 -9.94 -2.92 7.43
N LEU A 33 -9.91 -3.85 6.46
CA LEU A 33 -10.12 -5.27 6.71
C LEU A 33 -9.06 -5.83 7.68
N HIS A 34 -7.80 -5.48 7.49
CA HIS A 34 -6.71 -5.87 8.39
C HIS A 34 -6.94 -5.34 9.81
N ALA A 35 -7.32 -4.08 9.97
CA ALA A 35 -7.61 -3.51 11.28
C ALA A 35 -8.78 -4.24 11.97
N PHE A 36 -9.85 -4.54 11.23
CA PHE A 36 -10.98 -5.31 11.75
C PHE A 36 -10.57 -6.72 12.17
N PHE A 37 -9.87 -7.46 11.30
CA PHE A 37 -9.44 -8.84 11.60
C PHE A 37 -8.46 -8.88 12.77
N THR A 38 -7.59 -7.89 12.92
CA THR A 38 -6.71 -7.80 14.09
C THR A 38 -7.50 -7.66 15.39
N GLU A 39 -8.54 -6.81 15.44
CA GLU A 39 -9.36 -6.68 16.65
C GLU A 39 -10.23 -7.92 16.88
N ALA A 40 -10.84 -8.47 15.83
CA ALA A 40 -11.60 -9.71 15.94
C ALA A 40 -10.74 -10.87 16.45
N ASP A 41 -9.51 -11.03 15.94
CA ASP A 41 -8.61 -12.12 16.36
C ASP A 41 -8.25 -12.02 17.85
N LYS A 42 -7.97 -10.80 18.35
CA LYS A 42 -7.73 -10.55 19.79
C LYS A 42 -8.91 -10.96 20.65
N VAL A 43 -10.13 -10.62 20.23
CA VAL A 43 -11.35 -10.98 20.96
C VAL A 43 -11.57 -12.49 20.94
N MET A 44 -11.34 -13.12 19.79
CA MET A 44 -11.53 -14.56 19.59
C MET A 44 -10.43 -15.42 20.23
N ALA A 45 -9.28 -14.85 20.58
CA ALA A 45 -8.20 -15.54 21.30
C ALA A 45 -8.64 -16.09 22.67
N VAL A 46 -9.71 -15.54 23.26
CA VAL A 46 -10.28 -16.00 24.55
C VAL A 46 -11.18 -17.24 24.37
N GLY A 47 -11.53 -17.59 23.12
CA GLY A 47 -12.32 -18.76 22.77
C GLY A 47 -13.57 -18.44 21.93
N GLY A 48 -14.25 -19.50 21.49
CA GLY A 48 -15.40 -19.44 20.60
C GLY A 48 -15.03 -19.69 19.14
N SER A 49 -15.97 -19.43 18.23
CA SER A 49 -15.72 -19.52 16.78
C SER A 49 -16.18 -18.27 16.05
N PHE A 50 -15.42 -17.91 15.01
CA PHE A 50 -15.67 -16.79 14.12
C PHE A 50 -15.48 -17.26 12.68
N THR A 51 -16.39 -16.91 11.79
CA THR A 51 -16.29 -17.24 10.36
C THR A 51 -16.77 -16.08 9.52
N VAL A 52 -15.92 -15.58 8.62
CA VAL A 52 -16.34 -14.57 7.64
C VAL A 52 -17.11 -15.27 6.54
N LEU A 53 -18.31 -14.76 6.24
CA LEU A 53 -19.18 -15.29 5.21
C LEU A 53 -19.03 -14.50 3.91
N GLU A 54 -18.99 -13.18 4.01
CA GLU A 54 -19.01 -12.28 2.84
C GLU A 54 -18.38 -10.93 3.19
N VAL A 55 -17.67 -10.34 2.22
CA VAL A 55 -17.17 -8.96 2.29
C VAL A 55 -17.55 -8.27 0.99
N MET A 56 -18.36 -7.24 1.06
CA MET A 56 -18.86 -6.56 -0.14
C MET A 56 -18.89 -5.05 0.04
N GLU A 57 -18.92 -4.36 -1.08
CA GLU A 57 -19.28 -2.95 -1.14
C GLU A 57 -20.77 -2.79 -1.45
N LYS A 58 -21.45 -1.92 -0.70
CA LYS A 58 -22.83 -1.54 -0.99
C LYS A 58 -22.99 -0.04 -0.85
N LYS A 59 -23.35 0.63 -1.95
CA LYS A 59 -23.53 2.10 -2.03
C LYS A 59 -22.30 2.89 -1.53
N GLY A 60 -21.10 2.41 -1.85
CA GLY A 60 -19.84 3.04 -1.44
C GLY A 60 -19.42 2.72 0.00
N VAL A 61 -20.01 1.71 0.65
CA VAL A 61 -19.73 1.34 2.04
C VAL A 61 -19.24 -0.09 2.13
N LEU A 62 -18.26 -0.34 2.98
CA LEU A 62 -17.84 -1.69 3.34
C LEU A 62 -18.92 -2.38 4.19
N HIS A 63 -19.36 -3.55 3.75
CA HIS A 63 -20.23 -4.45 4.47
C HIS A 63 -19.52 -5.79 4.69
N MET A 64 -19.58 -6.29 5.93
CA MET A 64 -19.01 -7.58 6.31
C MET A 64 -20.08 -8.42 6.97
N HIS A 65 -20.24 -9.65 6.48
CA HIS A 65 -21.11 -10.66 7.09
C HIS A 65 -20.23 -11.74 7.72
N TYR A 66 -20.51 -12.07 8.97
CA TYR A 66 -19.80 -13.10 9.72
C TYR A 66 -20.76 -13.88 10.61
N ALA A 67 -20.37 -15.12 10.92
CA ALA A 67 -20.99 -15.95 11.93
C ALA A 67 -20.07 -16.04 13.15
N ILE A 68 -20.65 -15.96 14.34
CA ILE A 68 -19.96 -16.12 15.62
C ILE A 68 -20.78 -16.98 16.56
N ALA A 69 -20.10 -17.86 17.28
CA ALA A 69 -20.72 -18.78 18.22
C ALA A 69 -19.84 -19.00 19.45
N GLN A 70 -20.47 -19.34 20.57
CA GLN A 70 -19.81 -19.69 21.84
C GLN A 70 -18.91 -18.58 22.41
N ILE A 71 -19.31 -17.32 22.25
CA ILE A 71 -18.62 -16.15 22.81
C ILE A 71 -19.49 -15.44 23.86
N ALA A 72 -18.84 -14.74 24.78
CA ALA A 72 -19.53 -13.90 25.77
C ALA A 72 -20.23 -12.69 25.09
N PRO A 73 -21.31 -12.15 25.68
CA PRO A 73 -22.01 -10.97 25.14
C PRO A 73 -21.12 -9.75 24.92
N ASP A 74 -20.13 -9.52 25.77
CA ASP A 74 -19.21 -8.38 25.63
C ASP A 74 -18.22 -8.58 24.47
N ALA A 75 -17.74 -9.81 24.27
CA ALA A 75 -16.94 -10.17 23.09
C ALA A 75 -17.73 -9.99 21.80
N ARG A 76 -19.02 -10.39 21.81
CA ARG A 76 -19.95 -10.15 20.69
C ARG A 76 -20.06 -8.66 20.37
N ARG A 77 -20.29 -7.83 21.38
CA ARG A 77 -20.40 -6.38 21.24
C ARG A 77 -19.12 -5.76 20.67
N ALA A 78 -17.95 -6.18 21.16
CA ALA A 78 -16.67 -5.68 20.67
C ALA A 78 -16.46 -5.97 19.16
N ILE A 79 -16.84 -7.15 18.69
CA ILE A 79 -16.78 -7.50 17.26
C ILE A 79 -17.77 -6.67 16.44
N ASP A 80 -19.01 -6.51 16.93
CA ASP A 80 -20.03 -5.70 16.25
C ASP A 80 -19.60 -4.22 16.18
N ASP A 81 -18.98 -3.67 17.24
CA ASP A 81 -18.42 -2.32 17.27
C ASP A 81 -17.24 -2.16 16.30
N ALA A 82 -16.34 -3.15 16.23
CA ALA A 82 -15.25 -3.17 15.26
C ALA A 82 -15.78 -3.22 13.81
N CYS A 83 -16.86 -3.95 13.55
CA CYS A 83 -17.53 -3.99 12.25
C CYS A 83 -18.14 -2.62 11.88
N ARG A 84 -18.86 -1.99 12.82
CA ARG A 84 -19.40 -0.63 12.63
C ARG A 84 -18.30 0.38 12.35
N LEU A 85 -17.19 0.30 13.06
CA LEU A 85 -16.02 1.17 12.86
C LEU A 85 -15.37 0.96 11.49
N ALA A 86 -15.26 -0.30 11.03
CA ALA A 86 -14.75 -0.62 9.69
C ALA A 86 -15.64 -0.03 8.58
N ALA A 87 -16.96 -0.14 8.72
CA ALA A 87 -17.91 0.49 7.80
C ALA A 87 -17.77 2.02 7.81
N ALA A 88 -17.66 2.64 9.00
CA ALA A 88 -17.45 4.08 9.13
C ALA A 88 -16.16 4.55 8.44
N ARG A 89 -15.04 3.85 8.65
CA ARG A 89 -13.75 4.14 8.01
C ARG A 89 -13.82 4.08 6.48
N SER A 90 -14.64 3.18 5.92
CA SER A 90 -14.75 3.00 4.47
C SER A 90 -15.26 4.25 3.74
N PHE A 91 -16.04 5.10 4.40
CA PHE A 91 -16.51 6.39 3.85
C PHE A 91 -15.40 7.43 3.68
N HIS A 92 -14.26 7.22 4.32
CA HIS A 92 -13.17 8.19 4.38
C HIS A 92 -11.88 7.68 3.73
N ILE A 93 -11.91 6.48 3.14
CA ILE A 93 -10.75 5.85 2.52
C ILE A 93 -11.10 5.47 1.10
N CYS A 94 -10.24 5.89 0.16
CA CYS A 94 -10.37 5.53 -1.24
C CYS A 94 -10.32 4.01 -1.41
N GLU A 95 -11.37 3.44 -2.02
CA GLU A 95 -11.46 2.01 -2.28
C GLU A 95 -10.43 1.51 -3.29
N VAL A 96 -9.88 2.39 -4.13
CA VAL A 96 -8.85 2.03 -5.12
C VAL A 96 -7.46 2.03 -4.48
N CYS A 97 -7.18 3.04 -3.64
CA CYS A 97 -5.81 3.28 -3.20
C CYS A 97 -5.53 3.29 -1.70
N GLY A 98 -6.55 3.26 -0.84
CA GLY A 98 -6.37 3.22 0.61
C GLY A 98 -5.94 4.56 1.24
N ARG A 99 -5.80 5.61 0.45
CA ARG A 99 -5.58 6.98 0.95
C ARG A 99 -6.88 7.60 1.44
N ARG A 100 -6.81 8.76 2.10
CA ARG A 100 -8.03 9.51 2.42
C ARG A 100 -8.81 9.79 1.13
N GLY A 101 -10.11 9.53 1.20
CA GLY A 101 -11.05 9.69 0.11
C GLY A 101 -12.35 10.29 0.62
N ARG A 102 -13.24 10.59 -0.32
CA ARG A 102 -14.61 11.02 -0.01
C ARG A 102 -15.58 10.29 -0.93
N LEU A 103 -16.81 10.17 -0.47
CA LEU A 103 -17.88 9.58 -1.26
C LEU A 103 -18.15 10.45 -2.49
N HIS A 104 -18.13 9.82 -3.67
CA HIS A 104 -18.51 10.42 -4.93
C HIS A 104 -19.63 9.59 -5.57
N THR A 105 -20.40 10.26 -6.42
CA THR A 105 -21.44 9.68 -7.24
C THR A 105 -20.98 9.67 -8.69
N PHE A 106 -21.13 8.51 -9.34
CA PHE A 106 -20.83 8.24 -10.74
C PHE A 106 -22.13 7.73 -11.40
N GLY A 107 -23.00 8.64 -11.83
CA GLY A 107 -24.37 8.28 -12.22
C GLY A 107 -25.16 7.69 -11.04
N ASP A 108 -25.58 6.44 -11.13
CA ASP A 108 -26.28 5.72 -10.04
C ASP A 108 -25.33 5.01 -9.06
N LEU A 109 -24.03 4.93 -9.40
CA LEU A 109 -23.03 4.29 -8.58
C LEU A 109 -22.46 5.27 -7.55
N ARG A 110 -22.16 4.75 -6.36
CA ARG A 110 -21.52 5.50 -5.28
C ARG A 110 -20.25 4.80 -4.87
N LYS A 111 -19.17 5.57 -4.79
CA LYS A 111 -17.79 5.07 -4.65
C LYS A 111 -16.99 6.02 -3.78
N VAL A 112 -16.17 5.51 -2.87
CA VAL A 112 -15.31 6.36 -2.04
C VAL A 112 -13.95 6.43 -2.71
N VAL A 113 -13.60 7.60 -3.20
CA VAL A 113 -12.37 7.81 -3.99
C VAL A 113 -11.64 9.08 -3.59
N CYS A 114 -10.31 9.09 -3.76
CA CYS A 114 -9.49 10.30 -3.62
C CYS A 114 -9.62 11.18 -4.87
N SER A 115 -9.06 12.40 -4.83
CA SER A 115 -9.00 13.34 -5.97
C SER A 115 -8.52 12.68 -7.26
N GLU A 116 -7.39 11.96 -7.20
CA GLU A 116 -6.83 11.26 -8.36
C GLU A 116 -7.76 10.19 -8.97
N HIS A 117 -8.57 9.51 -8.16
CA HIS A 117 -9.48 8.46 -8.62
C HIS A 117 -10.92 8.97 -8.81
N ALA A 118 -11.17 10.26 -8.61
CA ALA A 118 -12.46 10.87 -8.86
C ALA A 118 -12.72 11.08 -10.36
N ASP A 119 -11.66 11.25 -11.16
CA ASP A 119 -11.73 11.43 -12.61
C ASP A 119 -11.15 10.20 -13.34
N GLY A 120 -11.82 9.05 -13.16
CA GLY A 120 -11.32 7.73 -13.59
C GLY A 120 -12.14 7.05 -14.69
N GLU A 121 -12.02 5.73 -14.79
CA GLU A 121 -12.72 4.90 -15.80
C GLU A 121 -14.25 5.01 -15.75
N LEU A 122 -14.79 5.36 -14.58
CA LEU A 122 -16.23 5.59 -14.37
C LEU A 122 -16.70 7.00 -14.77
N GLY A 123 -15.81 7.80 -15.36
CA GLY A 123 -16.03 9.21 -15.66
C GLY A 123 -15.69 10.12 -14.48
N LYS A 124 -16.18 11.36 -14.54
CA LYS A 124 -15.98 12.38 -13.50
C LYS A 124 -16.98 12.21 -12.37
N GLY A 125 -16.48 11.85 -11.20
CA GLY A 125 -17.26 11.70 -9.97
C GLY A 125 -17.64 13.04 -9.37
N VAL A 126 -18.89 13.16 -8.93
CA VAL A 126 -19.38 14.34 -8.20
C VAL A 126 -19.38 14.03 -6.70
N PRO A 127 -18.76 14.87 -5.85
CA PRO A 127 -18.79 14.66 -4.41
C PRO A 127 -20.22 14.51 -3.89
N PHE A 128 -20.45 13.51 -3.04
CA PHE A 128 -21.75 13.27 -2.42
C PHE A 128 -21.82 14.06 -1.10
N GLU A 129 -22.76 15.01 -1.03
CA GLU A 129 -22.87 15.96 0.11
C GLU A 129 -23.97 15.59 1.13
N ASP A 130 -24.78 14.56 0.86
CA ASP A 130 -25.87 14.17 1.76
C ASP A 130 -25.27 13.59 3.05
N PRO A 131 -25.71 14.04 4.25
CA PRO A 131 -25.31 13.40 5.49
C PRO A 131 -25.64 11.92 5.42
N LEU A 132 -24.60 11.09 5.52
CA LEU A 132 -24.77 9.69 5.80
C LEU A 132 -25.50 9.61 7.13
N ASN A 133 -26.78 9.23 7.09
CA ASN A 133 -27.58 8.97 8.29
C ASN A 133 -26.99 7.79 9.05
N ALA A 134 -25.90 8.03 9.77
CA ALA A 134 -25.30 7.09 10.69
C ALA A 134 -26.04 7.19 12.04
N PRO A 135 -26.39 6.06 12.68
CA PRO A 135 -27.03 6.07 13.99
C PRO A 135 -26.20 6.81 15.06
N ASP A 136 -24.87 6.81 14.90
CA ASP A 136 -23.91 7.51 15.75
C ASP A 136 -23.03 8.44 14.89
N PRO A 137 -22.74 9.69 15.32
CA PRO A 137 -21.82 10.55 14.60
C PRO A 137 -20.39 9.99 14.66
N TYR A 138 -19.83 9.68 13.49
CA TYR A 138 -18.44 9.26 13.33
C TYR A 138 -17.54 10.47 13.06
N PHE A 139 -16.50 10.64 13.87
CA PHE A 139 -15.54 11.74 13.74
C PHE A 139 -14.20 11.17 13.25
N PRO A 140 -13.87 11.27 11.94
CA PRO A 140 -12.67 10.66 11.39
C PRO A 140 -11.37 11.20 11.99
N ASP A 141 -11.34 12.46 12.41
CA ASP A 141 -10.10 13.09 12.89
C ASP A 141 -9.72 12.69 14.32
N VAL A 142 -10.60 12.02 15.06
CA VAL A 142 -10.28 11.42 16.37
C VAL A 142 -10.01 9.91 16.28
N ASP A 143 -10.32 9.26 15.15
CA ASP A 143 -9.99 7.86 14.93
C ASP A 143 -8.50 7.75 14.56
N PRO A 144 -7.65 7.13 15.41
CA PRO A 144 -6.21 7.06 15.15
C PRO A 144 -5.86 6.41 13.81
N PHE A 145 -6.69 5.47 13.32
CA PHE A 145 -6.47 4.82 12.03
C PHE A 145 -6.64 5.78 10.85
N ILE A 146 -7.58 6.73 10.96
CA ILE A 146 -7.81 7.74 9.93
C ILE A 146 -6.90 8.94 10.13
N ALA A 147 -6.80 9.45 11.36
CA ALA A 147 -6.00 10.62 11.71
C ALA A 147 -4.50 10.43 11.41
N ALA A 148 -3.99 9.19 11.52
CA ALA A 148 -2.59 8.93 11.23
C ALA A 148 -2.29 8.88 9.71
N ARG A 149 -3.30 8.73 8.85
CA ARG A 149 -3.13 8.80 7.39
C ARG A 149 -3.05 10.26 6.93
N PRO A 150 -2.21 10.58 5.92
CA PRO A 150 -2.19 11.91 5.32
C PRO A 150 -3.57 12.35 4.84
N THR A 151 -3.88 13.63 5.03
CA THR A 151 -5.01 14.26 4.36
C THR A 151 -4.80 14.28 2.84
N VAL A 152 -5.89 14.46 2.08
CA VAL A 152 -5.82 14.59 0.61
C VAL A 152 -4.86 15.72 0.23
N THR A 153 -4.99 16.86 0.90
CA THR A 153 -4.13 18.04 0.67
C THR A 153 -2.67 17.78 1.00
N GLU A 154 -2.37 17.15 2.14
CA GLU A 154 -0.98 16.83 2.51
C GLU A 154 -0.36 15.83 1.53
N PHE A 155 -1.11 14.81 1.11
CA PHE A 155 -0.63 13.81 0.18
C PHE A 155 -0.35 14.41 -1.20
N ASP A 156 -1.29 15.19 -1.74
CA ASP A 156 -1.16 15.79 -3.07
C ASP A 156 0.00 16.80 -3.14
N ALA A 157 0.29 17.48 -2.03
CA ALA A 157 1.42 18.41 -1.90
C ALA A 157 2.78 17.71 -1.63
N ALA A 158 2.78 16.42 -1.29
CA ALA A 158 4.01 15.74 -0.89
C ALA A 158 4.91 15.39 -2.11
N PRO A 159 6.23 15.52 -1.96
CA PRO A 159 7.21 15.05 -2.95
C PRO A 159 7.13 13.53 -3.13
N ILE A 160 7.64 13.04 -4.26
CA ILE A 160 7.59 11.61 -4.62
C ILE A 160 8.99 11.00 -4.45
N ILE A 161 9.02 9.79 -3.90
CA ILE A 161 10.20 8.92 -3.93
C ILE A 161 9.89 7.70 -4.79
N GLU A 162 10.68 7.47 -5.84
CA GLU A 162 10.62 6.24 -6.64
C GLU A 162 11.84 5.35 -6.38
N GLY A 163 11.73 4.09 -6.79
CA GLY A 163 12.75 3.06 -6.62
C GLY A 163 13.27 2.98 -5.20
N TRP A 164 12.35 3.10 -4.25
CA TRP A 164 12.67 3.26 -2.84
C TRP A 164 13.00 1.91 -2.18
N LEU A 165 13.84 1.94 -1.14
CA LEU A 165 14.22 0.79 -0.33
C LEU A 165 14.37 1.25 1.13
N ILE A 166 13.84 0.46 2.06
CA ILE A 166 14.07 0.67 3.50
C ILE A 166 15.42 0.05 3.84
N GLU A 167 16.32 0.82 4.45
CA GLU A 167 17.53 0.22 5.04
C GLU A 167 17.15 -0.40 6.39
N GLU A 168 17.15 -1.72 6.43
CA GLU A 168 17.02 -2.48 7.67
C GLU A 168 18.37 -2.43 8.40
N ASP A 169 18.41 -1.70 9.52
CA ASP A 169 19.63 -1.59 10.33
C ASP A 169 20.00 -2.97 10.86
N SER A 170 21.23 -3.42 10.60
CA SER A 170 21.64 -4.81 10.87
C SER A 170 21.83 -5.11 12.35
N GLU A 171 21.93 -4.09 13.20
CA GLU A 171 22.01 -4.22 14.66
C GLU A 171 21.88 -2.83 15.31
N GLY A 172 20.81 -2.60 16.05
CA GLY A 172 20.77 -1.52 17.06
C GLY A 172 19.75 -0.40 16.85
N GLY A 173 18.46 -0.68 17.11
CA GLY A 173 17.49 0.26 17.70
C GLY A 173 17.21 1.62 17.04
N ARG A 174 17.86 1.99 15.94
CA ARG A 174 17.61 3.23 15.21
C ARG A 174 16.42 3.04 14.27
N ARG A 175 15.57 4.07 14.18
CA ARG A 175 14.45 4.09 13.23
C ARG A 175 15.02 4.06 11.80
N PRO A 176 14.51 3.20 10.91
CA PRO A 176 15.04 3.05 9.57
C PRO A 176 14.79 4.32 8.73
N TRP A 177 15.54 4.51 7.66
CA TRP A 177 15.29 5.54 6.64
C TRP A 177 15.06 4.90 5.27
N LEU A 178 14.54 5.68 4.32
CA LEU A 178 14.32 5.24 2.94
C LEU A 178 15.38 5.81 2.01
N TYR A 179 15.84 5.02 1.05
CA TYR A 179 16.68 5.47 -0.07
C TYR A 179 15.92 5.38 -1.38
N GLY A 180 15.96 6.41 -2.20
CA GLY A 180 15.35 6.38 -3.52
C GLY A 180 15.66 7.63 -4.35
N TRP A 181 14.92 7.77 -5.45
CA TRP A 181 14.97 8.93 -6.33
C TRP A 181 13.90 9.94 -5.94
N PHE A 182 14.31 11.18 -5.67
CA PHE A 182 13.42 12.23 -5.20
C PHE A 182 12.93 13.10 -6.36
N PHE A 183 11.64 13.41 -6.35
CA PHE A 183 10.98 14.24 -7.35
C PHE A 183 10.02 15.23 -6.70
N SER A 184 9.91 16.41 -7.30
CA SER A 184 9.12 17.54 -6.77
C SER A 184 9.52 17.93 -5.34
N GLU A 185 10.79 17.69 -5.01
CA GLU A 185 11.39 18.01 -3.72
C GLU A 185 11.97 19.43 -3.80
N PRO A 186 11.60 20.37 -2.90
CA PRO A 186 12.02 21.77 -3.02
C PRO A 186 13.54 22.00 -2.94
N VAL A 187 14.27 21.08 -2.32
CA VAL A 187 15.69 21.24 -2.00
C VAL A 187 16.60 20.43 -2.93
N THR A 188 16.18 19.22 -3.32
CA THR A 188 16.97 18.35 -4.20
C THR A 188 16.54 18.51 -5.64
N ARG A 189 17.45 18.27 -6.58
CA ARG A 189 17.07 18.26 -7.99
C ARG A 189 16.22 17.02 -8.28
N ASP A 190 15.24 17.15 -9.17
CA ASP A 190 14.48 15.99 -9.64
C ASP A 190 15.41 14.88 -10.15
N GLY A 191 15.13 13.66 -9.72
CA GLY A 191 15.90 12.47 -10.07
C GLY A 191 17.19 12.30 -9.27
N GLU A 192 17.40 13.11 -8.23
CA GLU A 192 18.52 12.93 -7.32
C GLU A 192 18.29 11.69 -6.43
N HIS A 193 19.30 10.83 -6.34
CA HIS A 193 19.27 9.65 -5.49
C HIS A 193 19.84 10.01 -4.12
N GLY A 194 19.09 9.73 -3.06
CA GLY A 194 19.48 10.09 -1.70
C GLY A 194 18.75 9.24 -0.66
N HIS A 195 18.70 9.75 0.58
CA HIS A 195 17.95 9.14 1.67
C HIS A 195 17.09 10.16 2.41
N THR A 196 16.04 9.66 3.06
CA THR A 196 15.19 10.46 3.93
C THR A 196 15.81 10.66 5.31
N SER A 197 15.19 11.51 6.14
CA SER A 197 15.29 11.40 7.61
C SER A 197 14.62 10.10 8.09
N PRO A 198 14.84 9.67 9.35
CA PRO A 198 14.23 8.46 9.88
C PRO A 198 12.71 8.41 9.72
N ILE A 199 12.20 7.23 9.42
CA ILE A 199 10.79 6.92 9.24
C ILE A 199 10.11 6.98 10.61
N VAL A 200 9.04 7.76 10.66
CA VAL A 200 8.12 7.86 11.81
C VAL A 200 6.96 6.90 11.61
N GLN A 201 6.46 6.82 10.39
CA GLN A 201 5.28 6.03 10.04
C GLN A 201 5.28 5.71 8.55
N MET A 202 4.75 4.57 8.15
CA MET A 202 4.61 4.17 6.76
C MET A 202 3.21 3.59 6.53
N ASP A 203 2.74 3.65 5.30
CA ASP A 203 1.46 3.04 4.90
C ASP A 203 1.47 1.53 5.12
N ASP A 204 0.37 0.96 5.61
CA ASP A 204 0.25 -0.49 5.86
C ASP A 204 -0.12 -1.29 4.59
N MET A 205 -0.25 -0.60 3.44
CA MET A 205 -0.52 -1.23 2.15
C MET A 205 0.72 -1.96 1.62
N VAL A 206 0.51 -2.95 0.76
CA VAL A 206 1.59 -3.67 0.07
C VAL A 206 1.40 -3.52 -1.45
N PRO A 207 2.24 -2.74 -2.15
CA PRO A 207 3.30 -1.90 -1.60
C PRO A 207 2.76 -0.65 -0.88
N PRO A 208 3.52 -0.10 0.08
CA PRO A 208 3.16 1.12 0.79
C PRO A 208 3.20 2.32 -0.15
N ARG A 209 2.27 3.26 0.03
CA ARG A 209 2.05 4.38 -0.91
C ARG A 209 2.50 5.72 -0.37
N TRP A 210 2.80 5.81 0.91
CA TRP A 210 3.34 7.00 1.55
C TRP A 210 4.20 6.62 2.74
N VAL A 211 5.03 7.57 3.12
CA VAL A 211 5.88 7.48 4.32
C VAL A 211 5.97 8.85 4.98
N ARG A 212 5.81 8.88 6.29
CA ARG A 212 6.09 10.03 7.13
C ARG A 212 7.43 9.82 7.82
N THR A 213 8.28 10.83 7.71
CA THR A 213 9.61 10.87 8.31
C THR A 213 9.66 12.00 9.34
N ASP A 214 10.75 12.12 10.09
CA ASP A 214 10.90 13.19 11.08
C ASP A 214 10.74 14.60 10.47
N THR A 215 11.05 14.76 9.18
CA THR A 215 11.04 16.06 8.51
C THR A 215 9.84 16.26 7.58
N ARG A 216 9.31 15.18 6.99
CA ARG A 216 8.25 15.31 5.97
C ARG A 216 7.50 14.03 5.65
N LEU A 217 6.35 14.23 5.03
CA LEU A 217 5.61 13.25 4.26
C LEU A 217 6.17 13.13 2.83
N TYR A 218 6.28 11.89 2.34
CA TYR A 218 6.57 11.56 0.95
C TYR A 218 5.51 10.62 0.39
N ARG A 219 5.19 10.81 -0.89
CA ARG A 219 4.49 9.82 -1.71
C ARG A 219 5.49 8.77 -2.18
N LEU A 220 5.10 7.50 -2.14
CA LEU A 220 5.90 6.39 -2.63
C LEU A 220 5.37 5.99 -4.00
N GLY A 221 6.22 6.17 -5.01
CA GLY A 221 5.96 5.77 -6.37
C GLY A 221 6.38 4.32 -6.64
N MET A 222 6.79 4.05 -7.88
CA MET A 222 7.18 2.70 -8.28
C MET A 222 8.31 2.16 -7.40
N CYS A 223 8.18 0.91 -6.94
CA CYS A 223 9.26 0.17 -6.30
C CYS A 223 9.89 -0.79 -7.33
N TYR A 224 11.20 -0.99 -7.22
CA TYR A 224 11.92 -1.99 -8.01
C TYR A 224 12.45 -3.08 -7.09
N PRO A 225 12.51 -4.34 -7.55
CA PRO A 225 13.27 -5.38 -6.88
C PRO A 225 14.72 -4.94 -6.61
N PRO A 226 15.35 -5.42 -5.52
CA PRO A 226 16.68 -4.98 -5.10
C PRO A 226 17.76 -4.98 -6.21
N ALA A 227 17.87 -6.01 -7.03
CA ALA A 227 18.89 -6.11 -8.06
C ALA A 227 18.59 -5.19 -9.25
N GLU A 228 17.33 -5.14 -9.72
CA GLU A 228 16.92 -4.17 -10.74
C GLU A 228 17.23 -2.74 -10.30
N ARG A 229 16.89 -2.40 -9.05
CA ARG A 229 17.16 -1.09 -8.47
C ARG A 229 18.65 -0.75 -8.49
N GLU A 230 19.50 -1.69 -8.07
CA GLU A 230 20.95 -1.46 -8.04
C GLU A 230 21.52 -1.28 -9.45
N ILE A 231 21.05 -2.04 -10.44
CA ILE A 231 21.44 -1.86 -11.85
C ILE A 231 21.05 -0.46 -12.33
N ARG A 232 19.81 -0.01 -12.08
CA ARG A 232 19.33 1.33 -12.44
C ARG A 232 20.15 2.44 -11.77
N TYR A 233 20.48 2.27 -10.48
CA TYR A 233 21.36 3.17 -9.73
C TYR A 233 22.74 3.32 -10.39
N TRP A 234 23.41 2.22 -10.70
CA TRP A 234 24.72 2.29 -11.33
C TRP A 234 24.67 2.85 -12.74
N ALA A 235 23.65 2.49 -13.53
CA ALA A 235 23.47 3.01 -14.88
C ALA A 235 23.27 4.54 -14.87
N GLN A 236 22.43 5.05 -13.97
CA GLN A 236 22.23 6.48 -13.78
C GLN A 236 23.53 7.15 -13.30
N LYS A 237 24.15 6.64 -12.23
CA LYS A 237 25.36 7.22 -11.64
C LYS A 237 26.51 7.33 -12.64
N LEU A 238 26.68 6.34 -13.51
CA LEU A 238 27.73 6.34 -14.52
C LEU A 238 27.39 7.16 -15.76
N SER A 239 26.11 7.20 -16.17
CA SER A 239 25.68 8.02 -17.30
C SER A 239 25.68 9.52 -16.98
N ARG A 240 25.62 9.90 -15.69
CA ARG A 240 25.51 11.28 -15.21
C ARG A 240 24.32 12.04 -15.82
N ARG A 241 23.31 11.31 -16.28
CA ARG A 241 22.08 11.88 -16.82
C ARG A 241 21.14 12.22 -15.66
N PRO A 242 20.50 13.40 -15.67
CA PRO A 242 19.40 13.66 -14.77
C PRO A 242 18.25 12.70 -15.07
N VAL A 243 17.40 12.43 -14.08
CA VAL A 243 16.17 11.63 -14.27
C VAL A 243 15.00 12.59 -14.10
N PRO A 244 14.39 13.08 -15.19
CA PRO A 244 13.19 13.89 -15.12
C PRO A 244 12.06 13.13 -14.42
N TYR A 245 11.15 13.87 -13.78
CA TYR A 245 9.93 13.26 -13.24
C TYR A 245 9.12 12.57 -14.36
N GLY A 246 8.72 11.32 -14.11
CA GLY A 246 8.01 10.47 -15.07
C GLY A 246 8.93 9.62 -15.96
N GLU A 247 10.24 9.87 -15.97
CA GLU A 247 11.21 8.97 -16.59
C GLU A 247 11.77 7.98 -15.57
N ARG A 248 12.03 6.76 -16.03
CA ARG A 248 12.54 5.71 -15.16
C ARG A 248 14.05 5.88 -14.91
N PRO A 249 14.52 5.70 -13.66
CA PRO A 249 15.94 5.72 -13.36
C PRO A 249 16.73 4.73 -14.23
N GLY A 250 17.88 5.19 -14.75
CA GLY A 250 18.70 4.45 -15.71
C GLY A 250 18.48 4.84 -17.18
N GLY A 251 17.44 5.64 -17.48
CA GLY A 251 17.19 6.22 -18.80
C GLY A 251 16.64 5.24 -19.84
N SER A 252 16.27 4.03 -19.42
CA SER A 252 15.64 2.99 -20.24
C SER A 252 14.90 1.97 -19.36
N ASP A 253 13.99 1.21 -19.98
CA ASP A 253 13.42 -0.02 -19.42
C ASP A 253 14.13 -1.29 -19.86
N ASP A 254 15.13 -1.14 -20.72
CA ASP A 254 15.94 -2.24 -21.19
C ASP A 254 17.07 -2.54 -20.20
N MET A 255 16.83 -3.52 -19.33
CA MET A 255 17.80 -4.00 -18.34
C MET A 255 19.05 -4.59 -18.98
N GLU A 256 18.92 -5.23 -20.14
CA GLU A 256 20.05 -5.79 -20.88
C GLU A 256 20.93 -4.67 -21.46
N ALA A 257 20.32 -3.61 -22.00
CA ALA A 257 21.04 -2.43 -22.44
C ALA A 257 21.77 -1.73 -21.29
N MET A 258 21.17 -1.65 -20.10
CA MET A 258 21.83 -1.10 -18.91
C MET A 258 23.02 -1.97 -18.47
N LEU A 259 22.86 -3.29 -18.42
CA LEU A 259 23.96 -4.22 -18.10
C LEU A 259 25.10 -4.11 -19.14
N ALA A 260 24.78 -4.07 -20.43
CA ALA A 260 25.76 -3.87 -21.49
C ALA A 260 26.50 -2.52 -21.34
N PHE A 261 25.79 -1.45 -21.03
CA PHE A 261 26.38 -0.16 -20.72
C PHE A 261 27.34 -0.24 -19.53
N LEU A 262 26.92 -0.86 -18.41
CA LEU A 262 27.76 -1.03 -17.22
C LEU A 262 29.04 -1.80 -17.55
N ARG A 263 28.96 -2.87 -18.36
CA ARG A 263 30.13 -3.64 -18.81
C ARG A 263 31.06 -2.79 -19.66
N SER A 264 30.52 -2.06 -20.63
CA SER A 264 31.30 -1.20 -21.54
C SER A 264 31.97 -0.02 -20.84
N SER A 265 31.41 0.45 -19.72
CA SER A 265 31.94 1.60 -18.98
C SER A 265 33.31 1.33 -18.36
N GLY A 266 33.64 0.06 -18.08
CA GLY A 266 34.85 -0.36 -17.37
C GLY A 266 34.98 0.16 -15.92
N ARG A 267 33.95 0.82 -15.38
CA ARG A 267 33.99 1.47 -14.05
C ARG A 267 33.48 0.60 -12.91
N LEU A 268 32.79 -0.50 -13.22
CA LEU A 268 32.46 -1.55 -12.26
C LEU A 268 33.26 -2.82 -12.57
N ARG A 269 33.62 -3.57 -11.54
CA ARG A 269 34.22 -4.89 -11.69
C ARG A 269 33.23 -5.83 -12.38
N SER A 270 33.69 -6.59 -13.37
CA SER A 270 32.88 -7.58 -14.08
C SER A 270 32.16 -8.53 -13.11
N THR A 271 32.87 -9.03 -12.09
CA THR A 271 32.30 -9.90 -11.06
C THR A 271 31.15 -9.28 -10.27
N LYS A 272 31.12 -7.95 -10.09
CA LYS A 272 29.98 -7.26 -9.48
C LYS A 272 28.79 -7.23 -10.44
N ILE A 273 29.02 -6.96 -11.72
CA ILE A 273 27.98 -6.94 -12.75
C ILE A 273 27.37 -8.35 -12.91
N ASP A 274 28.20 -9.39 -12.95
CA ASP A 274 27.75 -10.78 -13.05
C ASP A 274 26.85 -11.18 -11.88
N ARG A 275 27.18 -10.75 -10.65
CA ARG A 275 26.33 -10.96 -9.47
C ARG A 275 25.00 -10.22 -9.56
N LEU A 276 25.00 -8.97 -10.03
CA LEU A 276 23.77 -8.20 -10.20
C LEU A 276 22.85 -8.81 -11.27
N GLU A 277 23.42 -9.24 -12.39
CA GLU A 277 22.69 -9.90 -13.47
C GLU A 277 22.09 -11.24 -13.00
N GLN A 278 22.85 -12.04 -12.24
CA GLN A 278 22.35 -13.28 -11.66
C GLN A 278 21.19 -13.03 -10.67
N ALA A 279 21.36 -12.08 -9.74
CA ALA A 279 20.32 -11.72 -8.79
C ALA A 279 19.06 -11.18 -9.48
N TYR A 280 19.22 -10.37 -10.53
CA TYR A 280 18.10 -9.88 -11.34
C TYR A 280 17.35 -11.04 -12.03
N ARG A 281 18.05 -12.04 -12.59
CA ARG A 281 17.40 -13.21 -13.18
C ARG A 281 16.62 -14.02 -12.14
N GLU A 282 17.17 -14.17 -10.94
CA GLU A 282 16.48 -14.83 -9.82
C GLU A 282 15.22 -14.06 -9.43
N GLU A 283 15.28 -12.73 -9.32
CA GLU A 283 14.11 -11.88 -9.06
C GLU A 283 13.03 -12.04 -10.14
N GLN A 284 13.40 -12.04 -11.42
CA GLN A 284 12.46 -12.26 -12.54
C GLN A 284 11.84 -13.66 -12.51
N GLY A 285 12.61 -14.68 -12.11
CA GLY A 285 12.11 -16.04 -11.89
C GLY A 285 10.97 -16.06 -10.85
N HIS A 286 11.19 -15.43 -9.70
CA HIS A 286 10.18 -15.32 -8.64
C HIS A 286 8.95 -14.50 -9.07
N VAL A 287 9.14 -13.38 -9.79
CA VAL A 287 8.02 -12.57 -10.31
C VAL A 287 7.18 -13.37 -11.30
N ASN A 288 7.81 -14.16 -12.18
CA ASN A 288 7.11 -14.97 -13.17
C ASN A 288 6.37 -16.18 -12.56
N GLU A 289 6.90 -16.78 -11.49
CA GLU A 289 6.19 -17.81 -10.72
C GLU A 289 4.97 -17.24 -10.01
N VAL A 290 5.08 -16.06 -9.39
CA VAL A 290 3.95 -15.35 -8.79
C VAL A 290 2.92 -14.89 -9.84
N GLY A 291 3.38 -14.53 -11.03
CA GLY A 291 2.55 -14.14 -12.17
C GLY A 291 1.76 -15.31 -12.79
N LYS A 292 2.36 -16.49 -12.95
CA LYS A 292 1.69 -17.68 -13.49
C LYS A 292 0.57 -18.21 -12.59
N VAL A 293 0.69 -18.06 -11.28
CA VAL A 293 -0.36 -18.41 -10.31
C VAL A 293 -1.61 -17.53 -10.45
N ARG A 294 -1.54 -16.41 -11.19
CA ARG A 294 -2.70 -15.53 -11.48
C ARG A 294 -3.52 -15.95 -12.71
N THR A 295 -3.03 -16.89 -13.54
CA THR A 295 -3.64 -17.28 -14.83
C THR A 295 -4.23 -18.70 -14.88
N THR A 296 -4.29 -19.39 -13.73
CA THR A 296 -4.90 -20.73 -13.61
C THR A 296 -6.03 -20.75 -12.60
#